data_AF-A0A8J5P1X9-F1
#
_entry.id   AF-A0A8J5P1X9-F1
#
_cell.length_a   1.000
_cell.length_b   1.000
_cell.length_c   1.000
_cell.angle_alpha   90.00
_cell.angle_beta   90.00
_cell.angle_gamma   90.00
#
_symmetry.space_group_name_H-M   'P 1'
#
loop_
_entity.id
_entity.type
_entity.pdbx_description
1 polymer ?
#
loop_
_entity_poly.entity_id
_entity_poly.type
_entity_poly.pdbx_seq_one_letter_code
_entity_poly.pdbx_strand_id
1 'polypeptide(L)'
;MIQNDWGFPSTQIVKVILHSSNTTTLLPKPSSVELKHFGVLQSPYTEKDVGQRALTSILPQSYFCILSKGSRSDEEGWEVRVNAETRICHETNPLGRLVVTLQKTMVPQAMTQSQQGPEGDVHFYFDLREEAHLFAAYLQAAQDRLRDMFVHGPMENEQIVYSLLFDVDYSLRAQAKGWKEFPIPAEDDTQAKIRFMLVSSQEGGEQRYRAIVSREGYAGAVCLDFKDKTPQISQRGLLKSLQDIEVWISDYDANGKSVVSQMSWEELTQRGTKSRSLRATFIKSENERTAGDWLDEADDLISAMRGDRKDPYERVKIAIIDSGLHDRERGHYRAEYKDFTGVPNNDSWHGTCCAGIIQGMYEEARLYIARVFERDHADEIEGPLRMARAIHWAIEPPCSVDIISISAGFRNYSKELDDAVTRAKAAGVLVIAAASNWQNTNTVAFPARHNLSTMCIYSTNTGNQSSSFNPEPRADTQNFAILGEGFQHPDQRRNERMSGTSMATAVAAGIAARIVDFSRQRDNRASIFRAQDLGI
;
A
#
# COMPACT_ATOMS: atom_id res chain seq x y z
N MET A 1 -27.72 -14.27 9.51
CA MET A 1 -27.51 -14.98 8.23
C MET A 1 -27.18 -13.90 7.22
N ILE A 2 -25.89 -13.63 7.00
CA ILE A 2 -25.44 -12.68 5.96
C ILE A 2 -24.72 -13.54 4.95
N GLN A 3 -25.45 -13.94 3.92
CA GLN A 3 -24.90 -14.57 2.72
C GLN A 3 -24.24 -13.43 1.93
N ASN A 4 -22.93 -13.35 2.00
CA ASN A 4 -22.17 -12.46 1.14
C ASN A 4 -21.73 -13.30 -0.06
N ASP A 5 -22.46 -13.17 -1.16
CA ASP A 5 -22.15 -13.74 -2.46
C ASP A 5 -20.88 -13.07 -3.04
N TRP A 6 -19.72 -13.38 -2.45
CA TRP A 6 -18.45 -13.23 -3.15
C TRP A 6 -18.31 -14.49 -3.97
N GLY A 7 -18.95 -14.50 -5.13
CA GLY A 7 -18.78 -15.54 -6.14
C GLY A 7 -17.90 -14.98 -7.24
N PHE A 8 -16.74 -15.58 -7.49
CA PHE A 8 -16.08 -15.38 -8.78
C PHE A 8 -16.98 -16.03 -9.84
N PRO A 9 -17.51 -15.28 -10.83
CA PRO A 9 -18.41 -15.85 -11.82
C PRO A 9 -17.69 -16.94 -12.62
N SER A 10 -18.18 -18.17 -12.51
CA SER A 10 -17.52 -19.39 -12.97
C SER A 10 -17.49 -19.59 -14.49
N THR A 11 -17.84 -18.56 -15.28
CA THR A 11 -17.91 -18.63 -16.73
C THR A 11 -16.54 -18.51 -17.43
N GLN A 12 -15.49 -18.13 -16.71
CA GLN A 12 -14.17 -17.81 -17.30
C GLN A 12 -13.11 -18.93 -17.17
N ILE A 13 -13.40 -19.99 -16.41
CA ILE A 13 -12.48 -21.12 -16.26
C ILE A 13 -12.67 -22.09 -17.44
N VAL A 14 -11.60 -22.27 -18.21
CA VAL A 14 -11.59 -23.11 -19.42
C VAL A 14 -11.46 -24.57 -19.06
N LYS A 15 -10.57 -24.89 -18.12
CA LYS A 15 -10.21 -26.26 -17.74
C LYS A 15 -9.67 -26.28 -16.31
N VAL A 16 -9.98 -27.33 -15.55
CA VAL A 16 -9.39 -27.59 -14.23
C VAL A 16 -8.73 -28.96 -14.25
N ILE A 17 -7.47 -29.03 -13.84
CA ILE A 17 -6.71 -30.29 -13.82
C ILE A 17 -6.18 -30.53 -12.41
N LEU A 18 -6.46 -31.69 -11.85
CA LEU A 18 -5.85 -32.18 -10.62
C LEU A 18 -4.66 -33.09 -10.95
N HIS A 19 -3.50 -32.78 -10.41
CA HIS A 19 -2.32 -33.63 -10.40
C HIS A 19 -2.10 -34.18 -8.99
N SER A 20 -2.27 -35.50 -8.82
CA SER A 20 -1.96 -36.15 -7.54
C SER A 20 -1.07 -37.37 -7.75
N SER A 21 0.08 -37.38 -7.08
CA SER A 21 1.12 -38.42 -6.99
C SER A 21 1.62 -39.01 -8.32
N ASN A 22 0.75 -39.61 -9.13
CA ASN A 22 1.03 -40.15 -10.48
C ASN A 22 -0.18 -40.10 -11.44
N THR A 23 -1.25 -39.37 -11.11
CA THR A 23 -2.48 -39.31 -11.90
C THR A 23 -2.86 -37.87 -12.23
N THR A 24 -3.26 -37.66 -13.49
CA THR A 24 -3.79 -36.40 -14.00
C THR A 24 -5.28 -36.57 -14.26
N THR A 25 -6.11 -35.89 -13.49
CA THR A 25 -7.58 -35.98 -13.59
C THR A 25 -8.14 -34.66 -14.08
N LEU A 26 -8.95 -34.71 -15.15
CA LEU A 26 -9.72 -33.56 -15.61
C LEU A 26 -10.95 -33.38 -14.73
N LEU A 27 -11.03 -32.27 -14.01
CA LEU A 27 -12.18 -31.94 -13.17
C LEU A 27 -13.25 -31.18 -13.98
N PRO A 28 -14.55 -31.44 -13.73
CA PRO A 28 -15.64 -30.61 -14.24
C PRO A 28 -15.41 -29.12 -13.96
N LYS A 29 -15.94 -28.22 -14.79
CA LYS A 29 -15.80 -26.78 -14.53
C LYS A 29 -16.50 -26.40 -13.22
N PRO A 30 -15.88 -25.56 -12.35
CA PRO A 30 -16.52 -25.14 -11.12
C PRO A 30 -17.80 -24.37 -11.44
N SER A 31 -18.79 -24.46 -10.57
CA SER A 31 -20.04 -23.71 -10.69
C SER A 31 -20.00 -22.42 -9.87
N SER A 32 -19.21 -22.40 -8.80
CA SER A 32 -19.02 -21.21 -7.96
C SER A 32 -17.72 -21.30 -7.14
N VAL A 33 -17.22 -20.14 -6.72
CA VAL A 33 -16.14 -20.02 -5.74
C VAL A 33 -16.74 -19.34 -4.53
N GLU A 34 -16.85 -20.03 -3.40
CA GLU A 34 -17.59 -19.53 -2.24
C GLU A 34 -16.81 -19.76 -0.95
N LEU A 35 -16.91 -18.80 -0.03
CA LEU A 35 -16.55 -19.06 1.36
C LEU A 35 -17.66 -19.93 1.96
N LYS A 36 -17.41 -21.23 2.15
CA LYS A 36 -18.33 -22.06 2.94
C LYS A 36 -18.34 -21.54 4.38
N HIS A 37 -19.47 -20.97 4.77
CA HIS A 37 -19.73 -20.49 6.13
C HIS A 37 -20.63 -21.51 6.83
N PHE A 38 -20.11 -22.21 7.85
CA PHE A 38 -20.98 -22.89 8.81
C PHE A 38 -21.38 -21.85 9.86
N GLY A 39 -22.65 -21.45 9.83
CA GLY A 39 -23.16 -20.41 10.71
C GLY A 39 -23.23 -20.88 12.16
N VAL A 40 -22.82 -20.02 13.09
CA VAL A 40 -23.17 -20.21 14.51
C VAL A 40 -24.65 -19.82 14.69
N LEU A 41 -25.44 -20.77 15.20
CA LEU A 41 -26.82 -20.56 15.64
C LEU A 41 -26.86 -19.48 16.75
N GLN A 42 -27.70 -18.48 16.52
CA GLN A 42 -28.29 -17.55 17.49
C GLN A 42 -27.36 -16.81 18.48
N SER A 43 -27.28 -15.51 18.25
CA SER A 43 -27.03 -14.46 19.24
C SER A 43 -27.70 -14.74 20.61
N PRO A 44 -26.98 -14.72 21.74
CA PRO A 44 -27.56 -14.90 23.07
C PRO A 44 -28.16 -13.60 23.64
N TYR A 45 -28.81 -12.79 22.81
CA TYR A 45 -29.62 -11.66 23.30
C TYR A 45 -31.06 -12.12 23.53
N THR A 46 -31.28 -12.90 24.58
CA THR A 46 -32.55 -12.90 25.32
C THR A 46 -32.30 -13.28 26.78
N GLU A 47 -32.34 -12.24 27.60
CA GLU A 47 -32.76 -12.17 29.01
C GLU A 47 -32.08 -13.02 30.10
N LYS A 48 -31.40 -12.25 30.98
CA LYS A 48 -31.25 -12.40 32.45
C LYS A 48 -30.20 -13.38 32.99
N ASP A 49 -29.46 -12.82 33.94
CA ASP A 49 -28.57 -13.41 34.96
C ASP A 49 -27.06 -13.65 34.68
N VAL A 50 -26.30 -12.64 35.14
CA VAL A 50 -25.20 -12.69 36.14
C VAL A 50 -24.11 -13.77 36.00
N GLY A 51 -22.88 -13.30 35.76
CA GLY A 51 -21.62 -13.96 36.15
C GLY A 51 -20.89 -14.69 35.00
N GLN A 52 -19.63 -14.33 34.76
CA GLN A 52 -18.74 -14.84 33.69
C GLN A 52 -19.15 -14.45 32.27
N ARG A 53 -18.86 -13.20 31.86
CA ARG A 53 -18.94 -12.77 30.46
C ARG A 53 -17.81 -13.39 29.62
N ALA A 54 -17.98 -14.65 29.23
CA ALA A 54 -17.24 -15.28 28.14
C ALA A 54 -18.07 -15.15 26.84
N LEU A 55 -17.95 -14.00 26.18
CA LEU A 55 -18.37 -13.88 24.78
C LEU A 55 -17.15 -14.15 23.92
N THR A 56 -17.07 -15.34 23.33
CA THR A 56 -16.06 -15.66 22.31
C THR A 56 -16.80 -16.03 21.05
N SER A 57 -16.90 -15.05 20.15
CA SER A 57 -17.39 -15.30 18.80
C SER A 57 -16.38 -16.23 18.13
N ILE A 58 -16.80 -17.46 17.82
CA ILE A 58 -16.00 -18.41 17.06
C ILE A 58 -16.08 -18.03 15.58
N LEU A 59 -14.93 -17.97 14.92
CA LEU A 59 -14.80 -17.62 13.52
C LEU A 59 -15.00 -18.87 12.63
N PRO A 60 -15.50 -18.71 11.39
CA PRO A 60 -15.65 -19.81 10.43
C PRO A 60 -14.37 -20.63 10.21
N GLN A 61 -14.51 -21.84 9.63
CA GLN A 61 -13.39 -22.72 9.32
C GLN A 61 -12.26 -22.03 8.54
N SER A 62 -11.03 -22.52 8.71
CA SER A 62 -9.80 -21.91 8.21
C SER A 62 -9.55 -22.12 6.69
N TYR A 63 -10.58 -22.33 5.87
CA TYR A 63 -10.43 -22.57 4.44
C TYR A 63 -11.60 -22.00 3.60
N PHE A 64 -11.32 -21.68 2.31
CA PHE A 64 -12.33 -21.39 1.28
C PHE A 64 -12.51 -22.58 0.35
N CYS A 65 -13.66 -22.66 -0.32
CA CYS A 65 -13.98 -23.75 -1.24
C CYS A 65 -14.19 -23.26 -2.67
N ILE A 66 -13.56 -23.94 -3.62
CA ILE A 66 -13.92 -23.86 -5.04
C ILE A 66 -14.78 -25.09 -5.32
N LEU A 67 -16.02 -24.89 -5.79
CA LEU A 67 -17.04 -25.93 -5.87
C LEU A 67 -17.52 -26.15 -7.30
N SER A 68 -17.76 -27.41 -7.66
CA SER A 68 -18.52 -27.78 -8.86
C SER A 68 -19.82 -28.48 -8.50
N LYS A 69 -20.96 -27.98 -8.96
CA LYS A 69 -22.23 -28.72 -8.99
C LYS A 69 -22.13 -29.86 -10.00
N GLY A 70 -22.47 -31.08 -9.59
CA GLY A 70 -22.69 -32.19 -10.50
C GLY A 70 -23.83 -31.86 -11.46
N SER A 71 -23.64 -32.09 -12.75
CA SER A 71 -24.61 -31.67 -13.77
C SER A 71 -25.80 -32.63 -13.90
N ARG A 72 -25.73 -33.79 -13.25
CA ARG A 72 -26.77 -34.84 -13.17
C ARG A 72 -26.80 -35.47 -11.78
N SER A 73 -27.92 -36.10 -11.42
CA SER A 73 -28.14 -36.78 -10.12
C SER A 73 -27.08 -37.82 -9.75
N ASP A 74 -26.28 -38.26 -10.74
CA ASP A 74 -25.29 -39.33 -10.62
C ASP A 74 -23.84 -38.83 -10.81
N GLU A 75 -23.61 -37.52 -10.97
CA GLU A 75 -22.26 -36.92 -11.01
C GLU A 75 -21.90 -36.32 -9.66
N GLU A 76 -20.90 -36.88 -8.98
CA GLU A 76 -20.39 -36.34 -7.72
C GLU A 76 -19.67 -35.01 -7.96
N GLY A 77 -20.17 -33.94 -7.33
CA GLY A 77 -19.48 -32.65 -7.30
C GLY A 77 -18.13 -32.75 -6.58
N TRP A 78 -17.19 -31.87 -6.95
CA TRP A 78 -15.87 -31.79 -6.32
C TRP A 78 -15.68 -30.47 -5.57
N GLU A 79 -14.81 -30.49 -4.56
CA GLU A 79 -14.43 -29.36 -3.72
C GLU A 79 -12.91 -29.23 -3.68
N VAL A 80 -12.38 -28.03 -3.93
CA VAL A 80 -10.96 -27.70 -3.68
C VAL A 80 -10.91 -26.73 -2.51
N ARG A 81 -10.17 -27.10 -1.45
CA ARG A 81 -10.00 -26.27 -0.25
C ARG A 81 -8.74 -25.42 -0.36
N VAL A 82 -8.89 -24.13 -0.14
CA VAL A 82 -7.80 -23.14 -0.11
C VAL A 82 -7.62 -22.68 1.33
N ASN A 83 -6.51 -23.07 1.96
CA ASN A 83 -6.13 -22.66 3.31
C ASN A 83 -5.10 -21.51 3.28
N ALA A 84 -4.66 -21.04 4.45
CA ALA A 84 -3.68 -19.96 4.59
C ALA A 84 -2.28 -20.35 4.08
N GLU A 85 -1.98 -21.65 4.02
CA GLU A 85 -0.70 -22.25 3.61
C GLU A 85 -0.67 -22.66 2.13
N THR A 86 -1.82 -22.62 1.44
CA THR A 86 -1.95 -22.98 0.03
C THR A 86 -1.10 -22.02 -0.80
N ARG A 87 -0.23 -22.54 -1.66
CA ARG A 87 0.57 -21.67 -2.53
C ARG A 87 -0.19 -21.41 -3.81
N ILE A 88 -0.42 -20.14 -4.10
CA ILE A 88 -1.00 -19.67 -5.36
C ILE A 88 0.17 -19.30 -6.27
N CYS A 89 0.36 -20.05 -7.35
CA CYS A 89 1.45 -19.86 -8.31
C CYS A 89 0.92 -19.52 -9.70
N HIS A 90 1.73 -18.78 -10.46
CA HIS A 90 1.47 -18.49 -11.86
C HIS A 90 2.46 -19.24 -12.73
N GLU A 91 1.96 -20.13 -13.58
CA GLU A 91 2.77 -20.82 -14.58
C GLU A 91 2.40 -20.29 -15.97
N THR A 92 3.42 -19.91 -16.74
CA THR A 92 3.22 -19.60 -18.16
C THR A 92 3.45 -20.88 -18.95
N ASN A 93 2.42 -21.36 -19.63
CA ASN A 93 2.58 -22.53 -20.48
C ASN A 93 3.39 -22.18 -21.75
N PRO A 94 3.91 -23.17 -22.50
CA PRO A 94 4.69 -22.93 -23.73
C PRO A 94 3.93 -22.20 -24.85
N LEU A 95 2.61 -22.05 -24.73
CA LEU A 95 1.73 -21.32 -25.65
C LEU A 95 1.42 -19.89 -25.16
N GLY A 96 2.07 -19.41 -24.10
CA GLY A 96 1.90 -18.06 -23.55
C GLY A 96 0.64 -17.86 -22.70
N ARG A 97 -0.07 -18.94 -22.30
CA ARG A 97 -1.28 -18.85 -21.45
C ARG A 97 -0.91 -18.89 -19.96
N LEU A 98 -1.60 -18.09 -19.14
CA LEU A 98 -1.43 -18.04 -17.69
C LEU A 98 -2.28 -19.16 -17.04
N VAL A 99 -1.63 -20.01 -16.24
CA VAL A 99 -2.28 -21.04 -15.42
C VAL A 99 -2.15 -20.63 -13.96
N VAL A 100 -3.26 -20.64 -13.22
CA VAL A 100 -3.25 -20.45 -11.77
C VAL A 100 -3.15 -21.83 -11.12
N THR A 101 -2.01 -22.12 -10.51
CA THR A 101 -1.74 -23.38 -9.82
C THR A 101 -1.94 -23.19 -8.32
N LEU A 102 -2.75 -24.04 -7.71
CA LEU A 102 -2.85 -24.19 -6.26
C LEU A 102 -2.03 -25.40 -5.84
N GLN A 103 -0.96 -25.17 -5.09
CA GLN A 103 -0.11 -26.25 -4.57
C GLN A 103 -0.43 -26.52 -3.10
N LYS A 104 -0.20 -27.77 -2.68
CA LYS A 104 -0.51 -28.27 -1.32
C LYS A 104 -2.00 -28.18 -0.96
N THR A 105 -2.87 -28.34 -1.95
CA THR A 105 -4.31 -28.35 -1.74
C THR A 105 -4.83 -29.76 -1.48
N MET A 106 -5.71 -29.88 -0.49
CA MET A 106 -6.51 -31.08 -0.29
C MET A 106 -7.70 -31.03 -1.25
N VAL A 107 -7.87 -32.10 -2.04
CA VAL A 107 -9.06 -32.27 -2.89
C VAL A 107 -9.85 -33.48 -2.37
N PRO A 108 -10.83 -33.28 -1.48
CA PRO A 108 -11.74 -34.35 -1.09
C PRO A 108 -12.55 -34.80 -2.31
N GLN A 109 -12.46 -36.09 -2.67
CA GLN A 109 -13.43 -36.68 -3.59
C GLN A 109 -14.69 -37.07 -2.80
N ALA A 110 -15.83 -36.61 -3.30
CA ALA A 110 -17.19 -36.91 -2.85
C ALA A 110 -17.55 -36.48 -1.41
N MET A 111 -18.78 -35.98 -1.26
CA MET A 111 -19.37 -35.52 0.00
C MET A 111 -19.66 -36.66 0.99
N THR A 112 -18.61 -37.33 1.47
CA THR A 112 -18.65 -38.13 2.71
C THR A 112 -17.65 -37.51 3.68
N GLN A 113 -18.15 -37.06 4.84
CA GLN A 113 -17.48 -36.21 5.83
C GLN A 113 -16.23 -36.82 6.52
N SER A 114 -15.54 -37.81 5.94
CA SER A 114 -14.54 -38.59 6.69
C SER A 114 -13.37 -39.17 5.89
N GLN A 115 -13.14 -38.81 4.63
CA GLN A 115 -11.92 -39.23 3.93
C GLN A 115 -11.08 -38.04 3.45
N GLN A 116 -9.88 -37.91 4.02
CA GLN A 116 -8.81 -37.05 3.52
C GLN A 116 -8.46 -37.50 2.10
N GLY A 117 -8.91 -36.75 1.09
CA GLY A 117 -8.50 -36.96 -0.30
C GLY A 117 -6.99 -36.72 -0.47
N PRO A 118 -6.36 -37.27 -1.52
CA PRO A 118 -4.92 -37.17 -1.68
C PRO A 118 -4.49 -35.70 -1.91
N GLU A 119 -3.37 -35.30 -1.30
CA GLU A 119 -2.73 -34.02 -1.61
C GLU A 119 -2.37 -33.96 -3.10
N GLY A 120 -2.62 -32.82 -3.73
CA GLY A 120 -2.34 -32.62 -5.14
C GLY A 120 -2.36 -31.16 -5.55
N ASP A 121 -1.75 -30.89 -6.71
CA ASP A 121 -1.72 -29.57 -7.32
C ASP A 121 -2.93 -29.41 -8.24
N VAL A 122 -3.65 -28.30 -8.11
CA VAL A 122 -4.83 -28.00 -8.93
C VAL A 122 -4.52 -26.84 -9.86
N HIS A 123 -4.62 -27.10 -11.15
CA HIS A 123 -4.33 -26.12 -12.19
C HIS A 123 -5.63 -25.59 -12.82
N PHE A 124 -5.84 -24.27 -12.71
CA PHE A 124 -6.94 -23.55 -13.33
C PHE A 124 -6.47 -22.84 -14.59
N TYR A 125 -7.08 -23.17 -15.72
CA TYR A 125 -6.74 -22.64 -17.04
C TYR A 125 -7.74 -21.57 -17.47
N PHE A 126 -7.23 -20.50 -18.08
CA PHE A 126 -7.97 -19.36 -18.59
C PHE A 126 -7.58 -19.10 -20.04
N ASP A 127 -8.50 -18.50 -20.81
CA ASP A 127 -8.22 -18.08 -22.20
C ASP A 127 -7.56 -16.68 -22.21
N LEU A 128 -7.95 -15.80 -21.29
CA LEU A 128 -7.39 -14.46 -21.14
C LEU A 128 -6.48 -14.36 -19.91
N ARG A 129 -5.36 -13.64 -20.06
CA ARG A 129 -4.40 -13.41 -18.97
C ARG A 129 -4.99 -12.57 -17.84
N GLU A 130 -5.84 -11.59 -18.17
CA GLU A 130 -6.50 -10.72 -17.19
C GLU A 130 -7.44 -11.51 -16.26
N GLU A 131 -8.18 -12.48 -16.79
CA GLU A 131 -9.08 -13.33 -16.01
C GLU A 131 -8.32 -14.20 -15.00
N ALA A 132 -7.20 -14.77 -15.43
CA ALA A 132 -6.32 -15.53 -14.56
C ALA A 132 -5.71 -14.66 -13.43
N HIS A 133 -5.37 -13.41 -13.72
CA HIS A 133 -4.91 -12.44 -12.72
C HIS A 133 -6.00 -12.07 -11.72
N LEU A 134 -7.22 -11.77 -12.20
CA LEU A 134 -8.37 -11.46 -11.33
C LEU A 134 -8.71 -12.65 -10.41
N PHE A 135 -8.68 -13.87 -10.95
CA PHE A 135 -8.92 -15.08 -10.16
C PHE A 135 -7.86 -15.30 -9.08
N ALA A 136 -6.58 -15.13 -9.41
CA ALA A 136 -5.50 -15.24 -8.42
C ALA A 136 -5.59 -14.14 -7.34
N ALA A 137 -5.86 -12.90 -7.74
CA ALA A 137 -6.05 -11.78 -6.80
C ALA A 137 -7.23 -12.02 -5.86
N TYR A 138 -8.33 -12.60 -6.38
CA TYR A 138 -9.48 -12.99 -5.58
C TYR A 138 -9.12 -14.06 -4.53
N LEU A 139 -8.38 -15.10 -4.93
CA LEU A 139 -7.91 -16.14 -4.01
C LEU A 139 -6.93 -15.59 -2.97
N GLN A 140 -6.07 -14.64 -3.35
CA GLN A 140 -5.15 -13.99 -2.41
C GLN A 140 -5.92 -13.15 -1.37
N ALA A 141 -6.91 -12.36 -1.81
CA ALA A 141 -7.75 -11.58 -0.90
C ALA A 141 -8.53 -12.48 0.07
N ALA A 142 -8.96 -13.66 -0.40
CA ALA A 142 -9.55 -14.67 0.44
C ALA A 142 -8.52 -15.16 1.49
N GLN A 143 -7.33 -15.60 1.10
CA GLN A 143 -6.28 -16.04 2.03
C GLN A 143 -5.92 -14.98 3.08
N ASP A 144 -5.81 -13.72 2.67
CA ASP A 144 -5.49 -12.63 3.59
C ASP A 144 -6.59 -12.46 4.65
N ARG A 145 -7.85 -12.63 4.26
CA ARG A 145 -8.99 -12.64 5.19
C ARG A 145 -8.95 -13.83 6.17
N LEU A 146 -8.49 -15.00 5.74
CA LEU A 146 -8.30 -16.14 6.66
C LEU A 146 -7.22 -15.86 7.70
N ARG A 147 -6.10 -15.26 7.27
CA ARG A 147 -5.02 -14.85 8.18
C ARG A 147 -5.49 -13.80 9.17
N ASP A 148 -6.26 -12.82 8.69
CA ASP A 148 -6.92 -11.82 9.53
C ASP A 148 -7.78 -12.48 10.62
N MET A 149 -8.70 -13.35 10.22
CA MET A 149 -9.54 -14.09 11.16
C MET A 149 -8.69 -14.93 12.14
N PHE A 150 -7.64 -15.60 11.65
CA PHE A 150 -6.77 -16.44 12.48
C PHE A 150 -6.12 -15.66 13.62
N VAL A 151 -5.70 -14.43 13.36
CA VAL A 151 -5.04 -13.59 14.37
C VAL A 151 -6.01 -13.05 15.42
N HIS A 152 -7.29 -12.84 15.11
CA HIS A 152 -8.22 -12.12 16.00
C HIS A 152 -9.01 -13.01 16.95
N GLY A 153 -9.24 -14.29 16.61
CA GLY A 153 -10.12 -15.12 17.43
C GLY A 153 -10.04 -16.61 17.12
N PRO A 154 -10.61 -17.46 18.00
CA PRO A 154 -10.71 -18.90 17.79
C PRO A 154 -11.49 -19.24 16.53
N MET A 155 -11.03 -20.26 15.79
CA MET A 155 -11.74 -20.84 14.64
C MET A 155 -12.68 -21.96 15.07
N GLU A 156 -13.63 -22.35 14.22
CA GLU A 156 -14.64 -23.39 14.51
C GLU A 156 -14.05 -24.72 14.98
N ASN A 157 -12.89 -25.11 14.44
CA ASN A 157 -12.20 -26.34 14.78
C ASN A 157 -11.28 -26.22 16.01
N GLU A 158 -11.37 -25.12 16.76
CA GLU A 158 -10.50 -24.84 17.89
C GLU A 158 -11.30 -24.65 19.18
N GLN A 159 -10.68 -25.03 20.30
CA GLN A 159 -11.24 -24.87 21.63
C GLN A 159 -10.40 -23.89 22.44
N ILE A 160 -11.06 -22.97 23.12
CA ILE A 160 -10.42 -22.05 24.07
C ILE A 160 -10.11 -22.83 25.33
N VAL A 161 -8.82 -23.03 25.60
CA VAL A 161 -8.33 -23.79 26.76
C VAL A 161 -8.09 -22.85 27.94
N TYR A 162 -7.77 -21.59 27.68
CA TYR A 162 -7.55 -20.58 28.70
C TYR A 162 -7.90 -19.20 28.17
N SER A 163 -8.54 -18.38 29.00
CA SER A 163 -8.81 -16.98 28.68
C SER A 163 -8.64 -16.16 29.94
N LEU A 164 -7.88 -15.07 29.85
CA LEU A 164 -7.66 -14.13 30.94
C LEU A 164 -7.79 -12.70 30.43
N LEU A 165 -8.44 -11.86 31.23
CA LEU A 165 -8.57 -10.43 30.99
C LEU A 165 -7.74 -9.72 32.05
N PHE A 166 -6.69 -9.03 31.63
CA PHE A 166 -5.80 -8.28 32.48
C PHE A 166 -6.22 -6.81 32.52
N ASP A 167 -6.45 -6.28 33.72
CA ASP A 167 -6.50 -4.84 33.94
C ASP A 167 -5.06 -4.30 33.92
N VAL A 168 -4.76 -3.39 32.99
CA VAL A 168 -3.43 -2.77 32.94
C VAL A 168 -3.39 -1.61 33.94
N ASP A 169 -3.06 -1.92 35.19
CA ASP A 169 -2.83 -0.88 36.20
C ASP A 169 -1.45 -0.24 35.99
N TYR A 170 -1.44 0.90 35.31
CA TYR A 170 -0.23 1.69 35.05
C TYR A 170 0.40 2.28 36.32
N SER A 171 -0.28 2.24 37.48
CA SER A 171 0.21 2.86 38.72
C SER A 171 1.26 2.04 39.48
N LEU A 172 1.43 0.74 39.19
CA LEU A 172 2.26 -0.18 40.00
C LEU A 172 3.61 -0.59 39.38
N ARG A 173 4.03 -0.08 38.22
CA ARG A 173 5.22 -0.59 37.49
C ARG A 173 6.53 0.20 37.67
N ALA A 174 6.72 0.86 38.80
CA ALA A 174 7.98 1.54 39.15
C ALA A 174 9.13 0.62 39.63
N GLN A 175 9.00 -0.73 39.56
CA GLN A 175 9.98 -1.64 40.17
C GLN A 175 10.67 -2.66 39.22
N ALA A 176 10.38 -2.68 37.92
CA ALA A 176 11.15 -3.50 36.98
C ALA A 176 12.42 -2.77 36.54
N LYS A 177 13.51 -2.88 37.33
CA LYS A 177 14.85 -2.37 36.96
C LYS A 177 15.26 -2.92 35.59
N GLY A 178 15.30 -2.05 34.58
CA GLY A 178 15.87 -2.34 33.26
C GLY A 178 15.03 -1.92 32.06
N TRP A 179 13.76 -1.55 32.26
CA TRP A 179 12.86 -1.16 31.17
C TRP A 179 12.63 0.36 31.21
N LYS A 180 13.03 1.07 30.15
CA LYS A 180 12.85 2.53 30.03
C LYS A 180 11.37 2.89 29.95
N GLU A 181 11.03 4.04 30.51
CA GLU A 181 9.69 4.61 30.68
C GLU A 181 8.77 4.43 29.45
N PHE A 182 7.55 3.95 29.71
CA PHE A 182 6.47 3.84 28.71
C PHE A 182 5.81 5.21 28.47
N PRO A 183 5.19 5.43 27.30
CA PRO A 183 4.45 6.66 27.02
C PRO A 183 3.28 6.83 28.01
N ILE A 184 3.02 8.09 28.36
CA ILE A 184 1.92 8.51 29.24
C ILE A 184 0.59 7.97 28.66
N PRO A 185 -0.20 7.18 29.41
CA PRO A 185 -1.50 6.71 28.94
C PRO A 185 -2.45 7.91 28.71
N ALA A 186 -3.27 7.88 27.66
CA ALA A 186 -4.38 8.82 27.51
C ALA A 186 -5.39 8.64 28.66
N GLU A 187 -6.24 9.63 28.97
CA GLU A 187 -7.21 9.54 30.09
C GLU A 187 -8.13 8.30 30.01
N ASP A 188 -8.53 7.87 28.80
CA ASP A 188 -9.29 6.62 28.53
C ASP A 188 -8.45 5.34 28.61
N ASP A 189 -7.12 5.46 28.61
CA ASP A 189 -6.19 4.34 28.57
C ASP A 189 -5.83 3.79 29.97
N THR A 190 -6.34 4.46 31.00
CA THR A 190 -6.18 4.07 32.41
C THR A 190 -6.97 2.81 32.80
N GLN A 191 -7.85 2.32 31.91
CA GLN A 191 -8.68 1.11 32.12
C GLN A 191 -8.61 0.10 30.96
N ALA A 192 -7.75 0.28 29.95
CA ALA A 192 -7.69 -0.62 28.81
C ALA A 192 -7.30 -2.04 29.26
N LYS A 193 -8.15 -3.02 28.95
CA LYS A 193 -7.93 -4.41 29.35
C LYS A 193 -7.24 -5.19 28.23
N ILE A 194 -6.23 -5.97 28.58
CA ILE A 194 -5.58 -6.89 27.65
C ILE A 194 -6.24 -8.26 27.80
N ARG A 195 -6.78 -8.78 26.72
CA ARG A 195 -7.32 -10.12 26.64
C ARG A 195 -6.25 -11.06 26.12
N PHE A 196 -5.99 -12.12 26.86
CA PHE A 196 -5.14 -13.23 26.46
C PHE A 196 -6.03 -14.47 26.32
N MET A 197 -5.97 -15.15 25.18
CA MET A 197 -6.69 -16.41 24.94
C MET A 197 -5.70 -17.46 24.44
N LEU A 198 -5.62 -18.60 25.12
CA LEU A 198 -4.96 -19.78 24.61
C LEU A 198 -6.02 -20.68 23.98
N VAL A 199 -5.84 -20.99 22.71
CA VAL A 199 -6.72 -21.89 21.97
C VAL A 199 -5.92 -23.09 21.50
N SER A 200 -6.61 -24.22 21.36
CA SER A 200 -6.02 -25.47 20.93
C SER A 200 -6.83 -26.10 19.82
N SER A 201 -6.13 -26.80 18.94
CA SER A 201 -6.70 -27.50 17.81
C SER A 201 -6.11 -28.90 17.73
N GLN A 202 -6.84 -29.82 17.10
CA GLN A 202 -6.39 -31.19 16.89
C GLN A 202 -6.27 -31.44 15.39
N GLU A 203 -5.06 -31.67 14.92
CA GLU A 203 -4.77 -31.85 13.49
C GLU A 203 -3.80 -33.02 13.30
N GLY A 204 -4.19 -34.02 12.51
CA GLY A 204 -3.35 -35.20 12.25
C GLY A 204 -3.03 -36.06 13.48
N GLY A 205 -3.78 -35.92 14.58
CA GLY A 205 -3.53 -36.61 15.86
C GLY A 205 -2.61 -35.86 16.81
N GLU A 206 -2.06 -34.71 16.41
CA GLU A 206 -1.23 -33.85 17.26
C GLU A 206 -2.05 -32.66 17.78
N GLN A 207 -1.84 -32.31 19.05
CA GLN A 207 -2.45 -31.14 19.67
C GLN A 207 -1.60 -29.91 19.37
N ARG A 208 -2.19 -28.92 18.70
CA ARG A 208 -1.55 -27.62 18.42
C ARG A 208 -2.15 -26.55 19.32
N TYR A 209 -1.35 -25.55 19.61
CA TYR A 209 -1.75 -24.43 20.46
C TYR A 209 -1.37 -23.12 19.81
N ARG A 210 -2.18 -22.09 20.07
CA ARG A 210 -1.83 -20.70 19.77
C ARG A 210 -2.40 -19.77 20.83
N ALA A 211 -1.68 -18.68 21.08
CA ALA A 211 -2.08 -17.66 22.03
C ALA A 211 -2.43 -16.36 21.31
N ILE A 212 -3.63 -15.84 21.55
CA ILE A 212 -4.14 -14.59 20.98
C ILE A 212 -4.11 -13.53 22.07
N VAL A 213 -3.49 -12.40 21.78
CA VAL A 213 -3.44 -11.23 22.64
C VAL A 213 -4.10 -10.07 21.92
N SER A 214 -5.18 -9.56 22.48
CA SER A 214 -5.90 -8.40 21.96
C SER A 214 -6.14 -7.37 23.06
N ARG A 215 -6.35 -6.12 22.67
CA ARG A 215 -6.60 -5.02 23.61
C ARG A 215 -8.02 -4.52 23.41
N GLU A 216 -8.82 -4.48 24.47
CA GLU A 216 -10.21 -4.02 24.38
C GLU A 216 -10.27 -2.56 23.88
N GLY A 217 -11.16 -2.29 22.94
CA GLY A 217 -11.28 -0.97 22.28
C GLY A 217 -10.30 -0.75 21.12
N TYR A 218 -9.36 -1.66 20.89
CA TYR A 218 -8.41 -1.60 19.78
C TYR A 218 -8.62 -2.79 18.87
N ALA A 219 -8.49 -2.54 17.57
CA ALA A 219 -8.76 -3.54 16.56
C ALA A 219 -7.55 -4.45 16.27
N GLY A 220 -6.35 -4.08 16.70
CA GLY A 220 -5.13 -4.88 16.53
C GLY A 220 -5.03 -6.08 17.49
N ALA A 221 -4.37 -7.14 17.02
CA ALA A 221 -4.14 -8.37 17.78
C ALA A 221 -2.78 -8.99 17.45
N VAL A 222 -2.22 -9.71 18.42
CA VAL A 222 -1.00 -10.50 18.29
C VAL A 222 -1.34 -11.96 18.50
N CYS A 223 -1.00 -12.83 17.55
CA CYS A 223 -1.16 -14.27 17.68
C CYS A 223 0.22 -14.94 17.70
N LEU A 224 0.48 -15.69 18.77
CA LEU A 224 1.65 -16.54 18.94
C LEU A 224 1.25 -17.97 18.57
N ASP A 225 1.68 -18.44 17.41
CA ASP A 225 1.44 -19.80 16.95
C ASP A 225 2.60 -20.71 17.38
N PHE A 226 2.28 -21.73 18.19
CA PHE A 226 3.24 -22.69 18.70
C PHE A 226 3.42 -23.90 17.78
N LYS A 227 2.56 -24.06 16.76
CA LYS A 227 2.55 -25.20 15.83
C LYS A 227 2.66 -26.55 16.56
N ASP A 228 3.56 -27.41 16.10
CA ASP A 228 3.91 -28.72 16.66
C ASP A 228 4.99 -28.63 17.76
N LYS A 229 5.52 -27.43 18.06
CA LYS A 229 6.66 -27.24 18.96
C LYS A 229 6.30 -27.09 20.44
N THR A 230 5.03 -27.28 20.79
CA THR A 230 4.54 -27.12 22.17
C THR A 230 5.33 -27.96 23.20
N PRO A 231 5.66 -29.24 22.94
CA PRO A 231 6.46 -30.04 23.86
C PRO A 231 7.86 -29.44 24.12
N GLN A 232 8.53 -28.94 23.08
CA GLN A 232 9.87 -28.34 23.17
C GLN A 232 9.82 -27.02 23.96
N ILE A 233 8.78 -26.21 23.71
CA ILE A 233 8.55 -24.94 24.41
C ILE A 233 8.26 -25.18 25.90
N SER A 234 7.48 -26.20 26.24
CA SER A 234 7.17 -26.51 27.64
C SER A 234 8.41 -26.96 28.43
N GLN A 235 9.34 -27.68 27.81
CA GLN A 235 10.60 -28.12 28.44
C GLN A 235 11.61 -27.00 28.61
N ARG A 236 11.78 -26.14 27.60
CA ARG A 236 12.78 -25.06 27.59
C ARG A 236 12.27 -23.80 28.29
N GLY A 237 10.96 -23.61 28.34
CA GLY A 237 10.28 -22.39 28.75
C GLY A 237 10.08 -21.41 27.58
N LEU A 238 9.02 -20.62 27.65
CA LEU A 238 8.57 -19.70 26.59
C LEU A 238 9.68 -18.73 26.14
N LEU A 239 10.30 -18.01 27.09
CA LEU A 239 11.33 -17.00 26.80
C LEU A 239 12.60 -17.58 26.16
N LYS A 240 12.88 -18.87 26.36
CA LYS A 240 14.04 -19.55 25.75
C LYS A 240 13.71 -20.20 24.40
N SER A 241 12.44 -20.11 23.98
CA SER A 241 11.92 -20.76 22.77
C SER A 241 11.27 -19.75 21.83
N LEU A 242 11.57 -18.45 21.98
CA LEU A 242 10.94 -17.38 21.19
C LEU A 242 11.21 -17.50 19.70
N GLN A 243 12.41 -17.98 19.33
CA GLN A 243 12.78 -18.31 17.94
C GLN A 243 11.96 -19.47 17.33
N ASP A 244 11.31 -20.27 18.19
CA ASP A 244 10.52 -21.42 17.78
C ASP A 244 9.03 -21.07 17.60
N ILE A 245 8.64 -19.82 17.91
CA ILE A 245 7.25 -19.35 17.88
C ILE A 245 7.05 -18.47 16.66
N GLU A 246 5.98 -18.70 15.91
CA GLU A 246 5.58 -17.78 14.85
C GLU A 246 4.70 -16.67 15.41
N VAL A 247 5.15 -15.44 15.25
CA VAL A 247 4.42 -14.25 15.71
C VAL A 247 3.71 -13.63 14.54
N TRP A 248 2.39 -13.58 14.63
CA TRP A 248 1.51 -12.92 13.69
C TRP A 248 0.93 -11.66 14.32
N ILE A 249 0.91 -10.57 13.57
CA ILE A 249 0.36 -9.29 14.02
C ILE A 249 -0.66 -8.82 13.01
N SER A 250 -1.84 -8.46 13.51
CA SER A 250 -2.81 -7.67 12.80
C SER A 250 -2.59 -6.19 13.11
N ASP A 251 -2.31 -5.43 12.07
CA ASP A 251 -2.31 -3.98 12.06
C ASP A 251 -3.32 -3.48 11.03
N TYR A 252 -3.45 -2.16 10.93
CA TYR A 252 -4.17 -1.51 9.86
C TYR A 252 -3.19 -0.72 9.00
N ASP A 253 -3.38 -0.78 7.69
CA ASP A 253 -2.71 0.16 6.80
C ASP A 253 -3.28 1.58 6.98
N ALA A 254 -2.69 2.54 6.28
CA ALA A 254 -3.12 3.94 6.31
C ALA A 254 -4.57 4.16 5.86
N ASN A 255 -5.20 3.17 5.21
CA ASN A 255 -6.58 3.21 4.75
C ASN A 255 -7.55 2.49 5.71
N GLY A 256 -7.07 2.00 6.86
CA GLY A 256 -7.88 1.23 7.79
C GLY A 256 -8.21 -0.18 7.30
N LYS A 257 -7.49 -0.71 6.31
CA LYS A 257 -7.59 -2.12 5.90
C LYS A 257 -6.71 -2.95 6.82
N SER A 258 -7.24 -4.07 7.32
CA SER A 258 -6.46 -5.01 8.12
C SER A 258 -5.32 -5.61 7.29
N VAL A 259 -4.11 -5.55 7.84
CA VAL A 259 -2.91 -6.15 7.28
C VAL A 259 -2.32 -7.08 8.33
N VAL A 260 -2.27 -8.36 7.98
CA VAL A 260 -1.60 -9.36 8.81
C VAL A 260 -0.19 -9.58 8.32
N SER A 261 0.77 -9.48 9.24
CA SER A 261 2.18 -9.73 8.97
C SER A 261 2.75 -10.77 9.93
N GLN A 262 3.70 -11.55 9.44
CA GLN A 262 4.51 -12.46 10.24
C GLN A 262 5.82 -11.75 10.58
N MET A 263 6.30 -11.86 11.82
CA MET A 263 7.58 -11.29 12.23
C MET A 263 8.27 -12.12 13.32
N SER A 264 9.55 -11.85 13.56
CA SER A 264 10.28 -12.45 14.68
C SER A 264 9.92 -11.76 16.01
N TRP A 265 10.17 -12.45 17.13
CA TRP A 265 10.04 -11.84 18.45
C TRP A 265 11.00 -10.65 18.64
N GLU A 266 12.21 -10.70 18.09
CA GLU A 266 13.14 -9.56 18.13
C GLU A 266 12.58 -8.36 17.36
N GLU A 267 11.99 -8.58 16.18
CA GLU A 267 11.37 -7.51 15.38
C GLU A 267 10.18 -6.87 16.11
N LEU A 268 9.31 -7.68 16.72
CA LEU A 268 8.18 -7.20 17.53
C LEU A 268 8.67 -6.33 18.71
N THR A 269 9.68 -6.78 19.44
CA THR A 269 10.17 -6.06 20.62
C THR A 269 10.96 -4.79 20.25
N GLN A 270 11.65 -4.78 19.11
CA GLN A 270 12.25 -3.57 18.55
C GLN A 270 11.19 -2.56 18.08
N ARG A 271 10.06 -3.04 17.53
CA ARG A 271 8.92 -2.18 17.20
C ARG A 271 8.33 -1.47 18.42
N GLY A 272 8.31 -2.13 19.58
CA GLY A 272 7.89 -1.52 20.85
C GLY A 272 8.87 -0.48 21.44
N THR A 273 10.13 -0.44 20.98
CA THR A 273 11.15 0.53 21.44
C THR A 273 11.32 1.71 20.51
N LYS A 274 10.90 1.60 19.24
CA LYS A 274 10.62 2.76 18.41
C LYS A 274 9.27 3.32 18.85
N SER A 275 9.30 4.48 19.51
CA SER A 275 8.10 5.27 19.74
C SER A 275 7.46 5.56 18.38
N ARG A 276 6.50 4.73 17.97
CA ARG A 276 5.46 5.16 17.04
C ARG A 276 4.76 6.28 17.81
N SER A 277 5.01 7.53 17.44
CA SER A 277 4.15 8.63 17.86
C SER A 277 2.80 8.46 17.17
N LEU A 278 2.03 7.47 17.61
CA LEU A 278 0.59 7.46 17.46
C LEU A 278 0.10 8.64 18.29
N ARG A 279 0.08 9.82 17.69
CA ARG A 279 -0.61 10.98 18.24
C ARG A 279 -2.08 10.58 18.35
N ALA A 280 -2.50 10.17 19.55
CA ALA A 280 -3.91 10.19 19.89
C ALA A 280 -4.42 11.61 19.64
N THR A 281 -5.45 11.73 18.80
CA THR A 281 -6.09 13.03 18.56
C THR A 281 -6.91 13.35 19.79
N PHE A 282 -6.43 14.28 20.62
CA PHE A 282 -7.28 14.93 21.62
C PHE A 282 -8.49 15.51 20.86
N ILE A 283 -9.71 15.07 21.20
CA ILE A 283 -10.95 15.77 20.80
C ILE A 283 -11.08 17.00 21.69
N LYS A 284 -10.10 17.90 21.51
CA LYS A 284 -9.83 19.24 22.06
C LYS A 284 -8.31 19.46 22.09
N SER A 285 -7.65 19.37 20.95
CA SER A 285 -6.50 20.22 20.71
C SER A 285 -6.66 20.89 19.36
N GLU A 286 -6.49 22.19 19.33
CA GLU A 286 -6.49 23.05 18.15
C GLU A 286 -5.22 22.83 17.29
N ASN A 287 -4.71 21.59 17.22
CA ASN A 287 -3.56 21.25 16.39
C ASN A 287 -4.01 20.47 15.16
N GLU A 288 -4.32 21.22 14.11
CA GLU A 288 -4.55 20.71 12.76
C GLU A 288 -3.32 19.94 12.27
N ARG A 289 -3.52 18.78 11.63
CA ARG A 289 -2.44 18.00 10.99
C ARG A 289 -1.70 18.90 10.01
N THR A 290 -0.37 18.98 10.15
CA THR A 290 0.45 19.88 9.34
C THR A 290 1.09 19.16 8.15
N ALA A 291 1.58 19.92 7.17
CA ALA A 291 2.40 19.35 6.10
C ALA A 291 3.69 18.71 6.61
N GLY A 292 4.23 19.21 7.73
CA GLY A 292 5.39 18.62 8.40
C GLY A 292 5.11 17.19 8.88
N ASP A 293 3.96 16.97 9.53
CA ASP A 293 3.57 15.63 9.98
C ASP A 293 3.43 14.63 8.81
N TRP A 294 2.96 15.10 7.65
CA TRP A 294 2.89 14.28 6.44
C TRP A 294 4.28 13.98 5.86
N LEU A 295 5.19 14.95 5.89
CA LEU A 295 6.58 14.74 5.46
C LEU A 295 7.30 13.73 6.38
N ASP A 296 7.04 13.77 7.68
CA ASP A 296 7.57 12.78 8.64
C ASP A 296 7.08 11.35 8.32
N GLU A 297 5.84 11.19 7.84
CA GLU A 297 5.35 9.89 7.35
C GLU A 297 6.05 9.46 6.05
N ALA A 298 6.39 10.42 5.18
CA ALA A 298 7.15 10.15 3.96
C ALA A 298 8.61 9.72 4.26
N ASP A 299 9.16 10.09 5.42
CA ASP A 299 10.52 9.69 5.81
C ASP A 299 10.70 8.18 5.95
N ASP A 300 9.66 7.43 6.34
CA ASP A 300 9.70 5.97 6.39
C ASP A 300 9.93 5.39 4.98
N LEU A 301 9.23 5.92 3.97
CA LEU A 301 9.43 5.56 2.57
C LEU A 301 10.83 5.96 2.08
N ILE A 302 11.26 7.19 2.39
CA ILE A 302 12.59 7.70 2.02
C ILE A 302 13.69 6.82 2.62
N SER A 303 13.50 6.37 3.86
CA SER A 303 14.43 5.49 4.57
C SER A 303 14.47 4.10 3.93
N ALA A 304 13.32 3.51 3.61
CA ALA A 304 13.22 2.19 2.97
C ALA A 304 13.83 2.15 1.57
N MET A 305 13.78 3.27 0.83
CA MET A 305 14.29 3.37 -0.55
C MET A 305 15.72 3.93 -0.64
N ARG A 306 16.39 4.13 0.50
CA ARG A 306 17.73 4.72 0.54
C ARG A 306 18.78 3.77 -0.05
N GLY A 307 19.41 4.18 -1.15
CA GLY A 307 20.53 3.46 -1.76
C GLY A 307 21.89 3.74 -1.09
N ASP A 308 22.88 2.87 -1.35
CA ASP A 308 24.27 3.16 -0.98
C ASP A 308 24.80 4.34 -1.81
N ARG A 309 25.19 5.42 -1.13
CA ARG A 309 25.72 6.63 -1.79
C ARG A 309 26.99 6.35 -2.60
N LYS A 310 27.70 5.26 -2.32
CA LYS A 310 28.90 4.82 -3.03
C LYS A 310 28.62 4.05 -4.32
N ASP A 311 27.37 3.65 -4.57
CA ASP A 311 27.00 2.90 -5.78
C ASP A 311 27.18 3.78 -7.04
N PRO A 312 28.01 3.34 -8.02
CA PRO A 312 28.34 4.16 -9.18
C PRO A 312 27.22 4.11 -10.24
N TYR A 313 26.13 4.84 -10.00
CA TYR A 313 25.12 5.14 -11.02
C TYR A 313 24.78 6.64 -11.03
N GLU A 314 24.23 7.11 -12.15
CA GLU A 314 23.86 8.51 -12.29
C GLU A 314 22.58 8.85 -11.51
N ARG A 315 22.69 9.82 -10.60
CA ARG A 315 21.57 10.36 -9.83
C ARG A 315 20.51 10.98 -10.75
N VAL A 316 19.26 10.91 -10.31
CA VAL A 316 18.12 11.32 -11.12
C VAL A 316 18.18 12.82 -11.40
N LYS A 317 17.95 13.17 -12.67
CA LYS A 317 17.92 14.54 -13.16
C LYS A 317 16.48 15.02 -13.27
N ILE A 318 16.18 16.17 -12.67
CA ILE A 318 14.84 16.73 -12.64
C ILE A 318 14.88 18.15 -13.18
N ALA A 319 14.12 18.43 -14.24
CA ALA A 319 13.86 19.79 -14.67
C ALA A 319 12.64 20.36 -13.93
N ILE A 320 12.77 21.57 -13.40
CA ILE A 320 11.69 22.33 -12.76
C ILE A 320 11.38 23.51 -13.68
N ILE A 321 10.21 23.48 -14.32
CA ILE A 321 9.74 24.53 -15.21
C ILE A 321 8.73 25.41 -14.45
N ASP A 322 9.18 26.59 -14.02
CA ASP A 322 8.46 27.45 -13.08
C ASP A 322 8.89 28.94 -13.23
N SER A 323 8.70 29.76 -12.20
CA SER A 323 9.19 31.14 -12.08
C SER A 323 10.67 31.25 -11.73
N GLY A 324 11.39 30.12 -11.61
CA GLY A 324 12.80 30.08 -11.26
C GLY A 324 13.07 30.10 -9.75
N LEU A 325 14.33 30.32 -9.38
CA LEU A 325 14.75 30.44 -7.98
C LEU A 325 14.88 31.90 -7.61
N HIS A 326 14.32 32.27 -6.47
CA HIS A 326 14.53 33.58 -5.85
C HIS A 326 16.03 33.88 -5.76
N ASP A 327 16.45 35.09 -6.14
CA ASP A 327 17.87 35.43 -6.28
C ASP A 327 18.68 35.22 -4.97
N ARG A 328 18.03 35.45 -3.81
CA ARG A 328 18.63 35.21 -2.49
C ARG A 328 18.91 33.73 -2.20
N GLU A 329 18.11 32.82 -2.76
CA GLU A 329 18.21 31.38 -2.50
C GLU A 329 18.94 30.63 -3.61
N ARG A 330 19.11 31.25 -4.77
CA ARG A 330 19.70 30.61 -5.96
C ARG A 330 21.04 29.95 -5.69
N GLY A 331 21.88 30.56 -4.84
CA GLY A 331 23.19 30.02 -4.47
C GLY A 331 23.15 28.78 -3.56
N HIS A 332 22.02 28.49 -2.92
CA HIS A 332 21.85 27.31 -2.05
C HIS A 332 21.52 26.04 -2.84
N TYR A 333 21.05 26.17 -4.08
CA TYR A 333 20.73 25.04 -4.94
C TYR A 333 21.90 24.75 -5.89
N ARG A 334 22.43 23.53 -5.84
CA ARG A 334 23.35 23.04 -6.88
C ARG A 334 22.54 22.63 -8.11
N ALA A 335 22.20 23.61 -8.94
CA ALA A 335 21.34 23.43 -10.10
C ALA A 335 21.89 24.11 -11.36
N GLU A 336 21.64 23.51 -12.51
CA GLU A 336 21.75 24.22 -13.79
C GLU A 336 20.56 25.17 -13.93
N TYR A 337 20.80 26.40 -14.36
CA TYR A 337 19.76 27.43 -14.40
C TYR A 337 19.69 28.08 -15.77
N LYS A 338 18.49 28.09 -16.38
CA LYS A 338 18.23 28.79 -17.64
C LYS A 338 17.00 29.68 -17.53
N ASP A 339 17.16 30.93 -17.95
CA ASP A 339 16.10 31.92 -17.99
C ASP A 339 15.55 32.07 -19.42
N PHE A 340 14.23 31.92 -19.57
CA PHE A 340 13.50 32.09 -20.83
C PHE A 340 12.63 33.36 -20.85
N THR A 341 12.64 34.14 -19.77
CA THR A 341 11.93 35.42 -19.64
C THR A 341 12.78 36.59 -20.14
N GLY A 342 14.10 36.50 -19.95
CA GLY A 342 15.03 37.59 -20.27
C GLY A 342 15.07 38.70 -19.22
N VAL A 343 14.40 38.51 -18.07
CA VAL A 343 14.39 39.48 -16.96
C VAL A 343 15.52 39.17 -15.98
N PRO A 344 16.42 40.13 -15.67
CA PRO A 344 17.65 39.83 -14.94
C PRO A 344 17.45 39.45 -13.47
N ASN A 345 16.42 39.98 -12.81
CA ASN A 345 16.15 39.75 -11.39
C ASN A 345 14.97 38.79 -11.22
N ASN A 346 15.01 37.98 -10.16
CA ASN A 346 13.93 37.10 -9.77
C ASN A 346 13.58 37.22 -8.28
N ASP A 347 12.40 37.77 -8.01
CA ASP A 347 11.82 37.93 -6.68
C ASP A 347 10.68 36.94 -6.38
N SER A 348 10.39 36.01 -7.30
CA SER A 348 9.41 34.95 -7.06
C SER A 348 9.96 33.87 -6.12
N TRP A 349 9.10 33.42 -5.20
CA TRP A 349 9.39 32.33 -4.26
C TRP A 349 8.76 31.00 -4.68
N HIS A 350 7.91 30.99 -5.70
CA HIS A 350 7.13 29.83 -6.09
C HIS A 350 8.02 28.67 -6.57
N GLY A 351 8.94 28.93 -7.52
CA GLY A 351 9.87 27.91 -7.99
C GLY A 351 10.90 27.49 -6.95
N THR A 352 11.32 28.40 -6.05
CA THR A 352 12.14 28.06 -4.88
C THR A 352 11.43 27.08 -3.96
N CYS A 353 10.14 27.28 -3.70
CA CYS A 353 9.34 26.37 -2.88
C CYS A 353 9.25 24.99 -3.53
N CYS A 354 8.97 24.92 -4.84
CA CYS A 354 8.94 23.67 -5.58
C CYS A 354 10.28 22.93 -5.53
N ALA A 355 11.39 23.64 -5.73
CA ALA A 355 12.74 23.07 -5.66
C ALA A 355 13.06 22.52 -4.25
N GLY A 356 12.68 23.25 -3.20
CA GLY A 356 12.85 22.81 -1.81
C GLY A 356 12.04 21.56 -1.49
N ILE A 357 10.79 21.49 -1.94
CA ILE A 357 9.94 20.29 -1.78
C ILE A 357 10.57 19.08 -2.48
N ILE A 358 11.02 19.24 -3.73
CA ILE A 358 11.67 18.16 -4.48
C ILE A 358 12.93 17.69 -3.77
N GLN A 359 13.77 18.59 -3.25
CA GLN A 359 14.96 18.20 -2.48
C GLN A 359 14.62 17.55 -1.14
N GLY A 360 13.51 17.93 -0.49
CA GLY A 360 13.02 17.23 0.70
C GLY A 360 12.66 15.78 0.41
N MET A 361 12.03 15.51 -0.74
CA MET A 361 11.67 14.15 -1.16
C MET A 361 12.87 13.36 -1.71
N TYR A 362 13.78 14.01 -2.43
CA TYR A 362 14.99 13.42 -3.02
C TYR A 362 16.17 14.40 -3.03
N GLU A 363 16.94 14.40 -1.93
CA GLU A 363 18.08 15.31 -1.71
C GLU A 363 19.17 15.17 -2.78
N GLU A 364 19.37 13.98 -3.34
CA GLU A 364 20.45 13.69 -4.31
C GLU A 364 20.07 14.07 -5.76
N ALA A 365 18.90 14.68 -5.97
CA ALA A 365 18.45 15.15 -7.27
C ALA A 365 19.43 16.13 -7.91
N ARG A 366 19.70 15.94 -9.20
CA ARG A 366 20.35 16.97 -10.03
C ARG A 366 19.26 17.85 -10.62
N LEU A 367 19.19 19.10 -10.17
CA LEU A 367 18.14 20.03 -10.58
C LEU A 367 18.54 20.84 -11.81
N TYR A 368 17.58 21.01 -12.73
CA TYR A 368 17.66 21.86 -13.91
C TYR A 368 16.50 22.86 -13.84
N ILE A 369 16.78 24.08 -13.44
CA ILE A 369 15.76 25.12 -13.27
C ILE A 369 15.56 25.86 -14.58
N ALA A 370 14.35 25.80 -15.12
CA ALA A 370 13.92 26.61 -16.25
C ALA A 370 12.93 27.66 -15.78
N ARG A 371 13.36 28.94 -15.78
CA ARG A 371 12.47 30.06 -15.50
C ARG A 371 11.72 30.46 -16.76
N VAL A 372 10.41 30.27 -16.77
CA VAL A 372 9.52 30.62 -17.89
C VAL A 372 8.51 31.72 -17.54
N PHE A 373 8.36 32.02 -16.24
CA PHE A 373 7.51 33.10 -15.74
C PHE A 373 8.32 34.18 -15.02
N GLU A 374 7.94 35.44 -15.24
CA GLU A 374 8.59 36.59 -14.59
C GLU A 374 8.18 36.70 -13.12
N ARG A 375 6.92 36.35 -12.83
CA ARG A 375 6.27 36.34 -11.52
C ARG A 375 5.39 35.09 -11.42
N ASP A 376 4.55 35.00 -10.38
CA ASP A 376 3.65 33.86 -10.14
C ASP A 376 2.44 33.79 -11.12
N HIS A 377 2.50 34.52 -12.24
CA HIS A 377 1.43 34.58 -13.25
C HIS A 377 1.97 34.25 -14.63
N ALA A 378 1.30 33.32 -15.30
CA ALA A 378 1.57 32.93 -16.66
C ALA A 378 0.82 33.85 -17.64
N ASP A 379 1.49 34.29 -18.71
CA ASP A 379 0.79 34.87 -19.86
C ASP A 379 0.36 33.74 -20.81
N GLU A 380 -0.84 33.86 -21.39
CA GLU A 380 -1.46 32.81 -22.21
C GLU A 380 -0.92 32.76 -23.66
N ILE A 381 -0.05 33.69 -24.06
CA ILE A 381 0.46 33.83 -25.44
C ILE A 381 1.94 33.41 -25.52
N GLU A 382 2.83 34.10 -24.80
CA GLU A 382 4.27 33.82 -24.81
C GLU A 382 4.64 32.69 -23.84
N GLY A 383 3.89 32.53 -22.75
CA GLY A 383 4.10 31.52 -21.73
C GLY A 383 4.17 30.09 -22.29
N PRO A 384 3.20 29.63 -23.10
CA PRO A 384 3.26 28.30 -23.72
C PRO A 384 4.50 28.11 -24.60
N LEU A 385 4.91 29.15 -25.33
CA LEU A 385 6.09 29.12 -26.21
C LEU A 385 7.39 29.04 -25.40
N ARG A 386 7.50 29.80 -24.30
CA ARG A 386 8.63 29.72 -23.37
C ARG A 386 8.69 28.36 -22.69
N MET A 387 7.55 27.83 -22.26
CA MET A 387 7.45 26.49 -21.67
C MET A 387 7.87 25.40 -22.66
N ALA A 388 7.44 25.47 -23.92
CA ALA A 388 7.86 24.55 -24.97
C ALA A 388 9.40 24.58 -25.17
N ARG A 389 10.00 25.77 -25.22
CA ARG A 389 11.47 25.93 -25.32
C ARG A 389 12.20 25.40 -24.10
N ALA A 390 11.64 25.56 -22.90
CA ALA A 390 12.18 24.99 -21.67
C ALA A 390 12.15 23.47 -21.65
N ILE A 391 11.06 22.86 -22.13
CA ILE A 391 10.96 21.40 -22.30
C ILE A 391 12.03 20.91 -23.28
N HIS A 392 12.22 21.58 -24.42
CA HIS A 392 13.28 21.23 -25.37
C HIS A 392 14.67 21.27 -24.74
N TRP A 393 14.98 22.36 -24.04
CA TRP A 393 16.24 22.47 -23.32
C TRP A 393 16.45 21.36 -22.29
N ALA A 394 15.40 20.95 -21.57
CA ALA A 394 15.50 19.91 -20.55
C ALA A 394 15.79 18.53 -21.14
N ILE A 395 15.22 18.18 -22.29
CA ILE A 395 15.37 16.85 -22.89
C ILE A 395 16.63 16.73 -23.78
N GLU A 396 17.14 17.84 -24.31
CA GLU A 396 18.33 17.85 -25.17
C GLU A 396 19.64 17.73 -24.35
N PRO A 397 20.70 17.14 -24.92
CA PRO A 397 22.03 17.18 -24.31
C PRO A 397 22.53 18.64 -24.14
N PRO A 398 23.23 18.96 -23.04
CA PRO A 398 23.74 18.05 -22.01
C PRO A 398 22.76 17.79 -20.84
N CYS A 399 21.55 18.35 -20.88
CA CYS A 399 20.58 18.20 -19.79
C CYS A 399 20.07 16.76 -19.71
N SER A 400 19.39 16.29 -20.77
CA SER A 400 18.81 14.95 -20.88
C SER A 400 18.22 14.45 -19.55
N VAL A 401 17.25 15.22 -19.03
CA VAL A 401 16.66 14.96 -17.71
C VAL A 401 15.79 13.70 -17.71
N ASP A 402 15.57 13.12 -16.53
CA ASP A 402 14.72 11.96 -16.34
C ASP A 402 13.25 12.35 -16.11
N ILE A 403 13.04 13.47 -15.42
CA ILE A 403 11.73 13.96 -14.99
C ILE A 403 11.62 15.45 -15.31
N ILE A 404 10.46 15.89 -15.79
CA ILE A 404 10.09 17.31 -15.91
C ILE A 404 8.91 17.56 -14.98
N SER A 405 9.09 18.46 -14.01
CA SER A 405 8.06 18.98 -13.12
C SER A 405 7.58 20.33 -13.64
N ILE A 406 6.30 20.43 -14.00
CA ILE A 406 5.67 21.64 -14.53
C ILE A 406 4.61 22.11 -13.54
N SER A 407 4.98 23.07 -12.71
CA SER A 407 4.14 23.63 -11.65
C SER A 407 3.27 24.80 -12.14
N ALA A 408 2.85 24.74 -13.41
CA ALA A 408 2.02 25.75 -14.05
C ALA A 408 1.31 25.18 -15.29
N GLY A 409 0.37 25.96 -15.84
CA GLY A 409 -0.26 25.63 -17.11
C GLY A 409 -1.17 26.75 -17.63
N PHE A 410 -1.78 26.49 -18.77
CA PHE A 410 -2.50 27.45 -19.59
C PHE A 410 -3.93 27.00 -19.84
N ARG A 411 -4.84 27.96 -19.98
CA ARG A 411 -6.24 27.67 -20.30
C ARG A 411 -6.37 27.19 -21.73
N ASN A 412 -5.61 27.80 -22.62
CA ASN A 412 -5.68 27.55 -24.05
C ASN A 412 -4.73 26.41 -24.47
N TYR A 413 -5.11 25.69 -25.52
CA TYR A 413 -4.22 24.74 -26.18
C TYR A 413 -3.14 25.51 -26.95
N SER A 414 -1.90 25.00 -26.91
CA SER A 414 -0.79 25.45 -27.76
C SER A 414 -0.20 24.24 -28.44
N LYS A 415 -0.13 24.30 -29.78
CA LYS A 415 0.44 23.23 -30.59
C LYS A 415 1.92 23.04 -30.29
N GLU A 416 2.65 24.12 -30.09
CA GLU A 416 4.08 24.11 -29.82
C GLU A 416 4.39 23.40 -28.48
N LEU A 417 3.57 23.68 -27.46
CA LEU A 417 3.68 23.03 -26.16
C LEU A 417 3.25 21.55 -26.22
N ASP A 418 2.23 21.23 -26.99
CA ASP A 418 1.79 19.84 -27.27
C ASP A 418 2.90 19.02 -27.93
N ASP A 419 3.52 19.56 -28.98
CA ASP A 419 4.65 18.93 -29.68
C ASP A 419 5.85 18.77 -28.73
N ALA A 420 6.11 19.73 -27.84
CA ALA A 420 7.20 19.67 -26.88
C ALA A 420 6.99 18.57 -25.83
N VAL A 421 5.80 18.47 -25.24
CA VAL A 421 5.44 17.44 -24.26
C VAL A 421 5.45 16.05 -24.91
N THR A 422 4.93 15.92 -26.13
CA THR A 422 4.99 14.67 -26.89
C THR A 422 6.43 14.23 -27.17
N ARG A 423 7.32 15.16 -27.52
CA ARG A 423 8.75 14.88 -27.68
C ARG A 423 9.43 14.46 -26.37
N ALA A 424 9.07 15.08 -25.25
CA ALA A 424 9.59 14.68 -23.94
C ALA A 424 9.21 13.24 -23.60
N LYS A 425 7.94 12.87 -23.79
CA LYS A 425 7.50 11.47 -23.64
C LYS A 425 8.29 10.52 -24.55
N ALA A 426 8.44 10.88 -25.84
CA ALA A 426 9.17 10.07 -26.81
C ALA A 426 10.65 9.88 -26.45
N ALA A 427 11.26 10.85 -25.75
CA ALA A 427 12.60 10.76 -25.20
C ALA A 427 12.70 9.92 -23.90
N GLY A 428 11.59 9.34 -23.44
CA GLY A 428 11.53 8.55 -22.21
C GLY A 428 11.53 9.38 -20.92
N VAL A 429 11.20 10.67 -21.02
CA VAL A 429 11.15 11.60 -19.88
C VAL A 429 9.75 11.61 -19.28
N LEU A 430 9.67 11.47 -17.95
CA LEU A 430 8.41 11.53 -17.22
C LEU A 430 8.00 13.00 -17.04
N VAL A 431 6.89 13.41 -17.65
CA VAL A 431 6.34 14.77 -17.51
C VAL A 431 5.22 14.76 -16.48
N ILE A 432 5.36 15.56 -15.43
CA ILE A 432 4.41 15.70 -14.33
C ILE A 432 3.97 17.15 -14.28
N ALA A 433 2.66 17.42 -14.31
CA ALA A 433 2.16 18.79 -14.35
C ALA A 433 0.95 19.03 -13.44
N ALA A 434 0.88 20.24 -12.92
CA ALA A 434 -0.16 20.70 -12.02
C ALA A 434 -1.53 20.82 -12.70
N ALA A 435 -2.58 20.29 -12.07
CA ALA A 435 -3.94 20.30 -12.62
C ALA A 435 -4.50 21.72 -12.83
N SER A 436 -4.06 22.71 -12.03
CA SER A 436 -4.51 24.10 -11.88
C SER A 436 -5.18 24.37 -10.54
N ASN A 437 -5.36 25.65 -10.20
CA ASN A 437 -6.06 26.10 -9.00
C ASN A 437 -7.35 26.87 -9.37
N TRP A 438 -8.03 26.47 -10.46
CA TRP A 438 -9.14 27.23 -11.05
C TRP A 438 -10.54 26.83 -10.55
N GLN A 439 -10.65 25.87 -9.64
CA GLN A 439 -11.96 25.40 -9.18
C GLN A 439 -12.86 25.03 -10.38
N ASN A 440 -14.16 25.22 -10.24
CA ASN A 440 -15.14 24.97 -11.31
C ASN A 440 -15.23 26.10 -12.34
N THR A 441 -14.31 27.07 -12.31
CA THR A 441 -14.30 28.19 -13.28
C THR A 441 -13.58 27.82 -14.58
N ASN A 442 -12.79 26.75 -14.58
CA ASN A 442 -12.12 26.25 -15.77
C ASN A 442 -11.79 24.75 -15.64
N THR A 443 -11.41 24.15 -16.76
CA THR A 443 -10.93 22.77 -16.83
C THR A 443 -9.47 22.67 -16.42
N VAL A 444 -8.97 21.45 -16.23
CA VAL A 444 -7.54 21.16 -16.04
C VAL A 444 -6.67 21.93 -17.04
N ALA A 445 -5.59 22.53 -16.57
CA ALA A 445 -4.68 23.30 -17.39
C ALA A 445 -3.94 22.44 -18.42
N PHE A 446 -3.55 23.06 -19.53
CA PHE A 446 -2.60 22.48 -20.47
C PHE A 446 -1.17 22.84 -20.04
N PRO A 447 -0.21 21.89 -19.94
CA PRO A 447 -0.23 20.56 -20.52
C PRO A 447 -0.69 19.41 -19.58
N ALA A 448 -1.15 19.69 -18.36
CA ALA A 448 -1.60 18.65 -17.43
C ALA A 448 -2.74 17.80 -17.99
N ARG A 449 -3.65 18.38 -18.79
CA ARG A 449 -4.73 17.64 -19.47
C ARG A 449 -4.29 16.80 -20.68
N HIS A 450 -3.00 16.70 -20.99
CA HIS A 450 -2.51 15.90 -22.10
C HIS A 450 -2.52 14.39 -21.75
N ASN A 451 -3.60 13.69 -22.12
CA ASN A 451 -3.94 12.32 -21.68
C ASN A 451 -2.86 11.24 -21.84
N LEU A 452 -1.98 11.38 -22.82
CA LEU A 452 -1.00 10.34 -23.12
C LEU A 452 0.40 10.66 -22.61
N SER A 453 0.71 11.92 -22.30
CA SER A 453 2.11 12.36 -22.18
C SER A 453 2.42 13.09 -20.88
N THR A 454 1.39 13.41 -20.09
CA THR A 454 1.56 14.12 -18.83
C THR A 454 0.84 13.39 -17.71
N MET A 455 1.51 13.25 -16.57
CA MET A 455 0.89 12.86 -15.32
C MET A 455 0.26 14.10 -14.67
N CYS A 456 -1.07 14.18 -14.67
CA CYS A 456 -1.82 15.29 -14.09
C CYS A 456 -1.91 15.14 -12.58
N ILE A 457 -1.45 16.15 -11.83
CA ILE A 457 -1.41 16.13 -10.37
C ILE A 457 -2.36 17.16 -9.76
N TYR A 458 -3.33 16.65 -9.00
CA TYR A 458 -4.24 17.37 -8.13
C TYR A 458 -3.65 17.50 -6.72
N SER A 459 -4.18 18.45 -5.95
CA SER A 459 -3.73 18.69 -4.58
C SER A 459 -4.66 18.02 -3.57
N THR A 460 -4.09 17.50 -2.48
CA THR A 460 -4.85 17.18 -1.27
C THR A 460 -4.42 18.08 -0.12
N ASN A 461 -5.30 18.25 0.85
CA ASN A 461 -4.92 18.76 2.17
C ASN A 461 -4.25 17.66 3.00
N THR A 462 -3.80 18.02 4.20
CA THR A 462 -3.17 17.10 5.15
C THR A 462 -4.12 16.01 5.63
N GLY A 463 -5.43 16.20 5.52
CA GLY A 463 -6.45 15.17 5.80
C GLY A 463 -6.72 14.21 4.64
N ASN A 464 -5.89 14.20 3.58
CA ASN A 464 -6.08 13.44 2.34
C ASN A 464 -7.39 13.77 1.60
N GLN A 465 -8.00 14.92 1.87
CA GLN A 465 -9.18 15.39 1.13
C GLN A 465 -8.74 16.22 -0.08
N SER A 466 -9.52 16.18 -1.16
CA SER A 466 -9.29 17.02 -2.33
C SER A 466 -9.30 18.50 -1.94
N SER A 467 -8.28 19.23 -2.37
CA SER A 467 -8.18 20.67 -2.16
C SER A 467 -9.33 21.42 -2.82
N SER A 468 -9.88 22.43 -2.14
CA SER A 468 -11.03 23.21 -2.61
C SER A 468 -10.73 24.06 -3.86
N PHE A 469 -9.46 24.25 -4.20
CA PHE A 469 -8.99 24.98 -5.38
C PHE A 469 -8.78 24.08 -6.62
N ASN A 470 -8.83 22.75 -6.48
CA ASN A 470 -8.67 21.84 -7.60
C ASN A 470 -9.75 22.09 -8.67
N PRO A 471 -9.44 21.94 -9.97
CA PRO A 471 -10.46 21.88 -11.01
C PRO A 471 -11.25 20.56 -10.90
N GLU A 472 -12.34 20.46 -11.66
CA GLU A 472 -13.08 19.20 -11.77
C GLU A 472 -12.18 18.05 -12.28
N PRO A 473 -12.26 16.85 -11.69
CA PRO A 473 -11.59 15.66 -12.19
C PRO A 473 -12.12 15.24 -13.55
N ARG A 474 -11.29 14.57 -14.34
CA ARG A 474 -11.62 14.16 -15.70
C ARG A 474 -11.99 12.67 -15.73
N ALA A 475 -13.15 12.33 -16.30
CA ALA A 475 -13.73 10.99 -16.22
C ALA A 475 -12.88 9.88 -16.90
N ASP A 476 -12.21 10.19 -18.00
CA ASP A 476 -11.52 9.20 -18.85
C ASP A 476 -9.98 9.25 -18.73
N THR A 477 -9.47 9.62 -17.55
CA THR A 477 -8.02 9.64 -17.29
C THR A 477 -7.74 9.45 -15.81
N GLN A 478 -6.51 9.06 -15.49
CA GLN A 478 -6.03 9.02 -14.11
C GLN A 478 -5.92 10.45 -13.57
N ASN A 479 -6.58 10.71 -12.43
CA ASN A 479 -6.52 11.97 -11.69
C ASN A 479 -5.69 11.73 -10.42
N PHE A 480 -4.36 11.79 -10.54
CA PHE A 480 -3.48 11.58 -9.38
C PHE A 480 -3.56 12.77 -8.45
N ALA A 481 -3.54 12.52 -7.14
CA ALA A 481 -3.54 13.57 -6.13
C ALA A 481 -2.54 13.25 -5.01
N ILE A 482 -1.88 14.29 -4.50
CA ILE A 482 -0.96 14.18 -3.36
C ILE A 482 -0.96 15.51 -2.60
N LEU A 483 -0.38 15.52 -1.40
CA LEU A 483 -0.32 16.70 -0.54
C LEU A 483 0.19 17.92 -1.31
N GLY A 484 -0.64 18.95 -1.38
CA GLY A 484 -0.30 20.24 -2.00
C GLY A 484 -0.60 21.44 -1.11
N GLU A 485 -0.96 21.23 0.15
CA GLU A 485 -1.31 22.31 1.08
C GLU A 485 -0.37 22.39 2.30
N GLY A 486 -0.13 23.61 2.79
CA GLY A 486 0.50 23.82 4.10
C GLY A 486 2.03 23.79 4.12
N PHE A 487 2.69 23.87 2.96
CA PHE A 487 4.16 23.87 2.89
C PHE A 487 4.75 25.17 3.44
N GLN A 488 5.83 25.09 4.21
CA GLN A 488 6.47 26.28 4.77
C GLN A 488 7.04 27.15 3.63
N HIS A 489 6.78 28.46 3.68
CA HIS A 489 7.41 29.39 2.74
C HIS A 489 8.94 29.37 2.91
N PRO A 490 9.74 29.31 1.82
CA PRO A 490 11.20 29.16 1.93
C PRO A 490 11.90 30.29 2.69
N ASP A 491 11.43 31.53 2.55
CA ASP A 491 11.83 32.60 3.47
C ASP A 491 11.19 32.37 4.85
N GLN A 492 11.94 31.76 5.76
CA GLN A 492 11.48 31.44 7.13
C GLN A 492 11.08 32.68 7.94
N ARG A 493 11.47 33.89 7.50
CA ARG A 493 11.00 35.15 8.09
C ARG A 493 9.52 35.41 7.82
N ARG A 494 8.99 34.81 6.74
CA ARG A 494 7.59 34.85 6.37
C ARG A 494 6.94 33.64 7.01
N ASN A 495 6.17 33.87 8.09
CA ASN A 495 5.37 32.83 8.73
C ASN A 495 4.12 32.51 7.90
N GLU A 496 4.33 32.25 6.61
CA GLU A 496 3.33 32.02 5.59
C GLU A 496 3.44 30.56 5.11
N ARG A 497 2.30 29.97 4.73
CA ARG A 497 2.24 28.63 4.14
C ARG A 497 1.82 28.73 2.68
N MET A 498 2.42 27.91 1.84
CA MET A 498 2.13 27.82 0.42
C MET A 498 1.28 26.58 0.15
N SER A 499 0.24 26.78 -0.65
CA SER A 499 -0.70 25.74 -1.07
C SER A 499 -1.00 25.87 -2.56
N GLY A 500 -1.11 24.74 -3.25
CA GLY A 500 -1.45 24.69 -4.67
C GLY A 500 -1.16 23.33 -5.30
N THR A 501 -1.77 23.08 -6.46
CA THR A 501 -1.43 21.92 -7.31
C THR A 501 0.03 21.91 -7.75
N SER A 502 0.68 23.08 -7.78
CA SER A 502 2.13 23.26 -7.94
C SER A 502 2.95 22.53 -6.87
N MET A 503 2.56 22.66 -5.59
CA MET A 503 3.26 21.99 -4.48
C MET A 503 3.06 20.49 -4.55
N ALA A 504 1.84 20.03 -4.85
CA ALA A 504 1.56 18.61 -5.08
C ALA A 504 2.38 18.04 -6.24
N THR A 505 2.55 18.81 -7.33
CA THR A 505 3.38 18.43 -8.48
C THR A 505 4.85 18.29 -8.09
N ALA A 506 5.36 19.17 -7.23
CA ALA A 506 6.71 19.09 -6.69
C ALA A 506 6.90 17.84 -5.81
N VAL A 507 5.94 17.53 -4.93
CA VAL A 507 5.96 16.29 -4.12
C VAL A 507 5.97 15.06 -5.02
N ALA A 508 5.06 14.99 -6.00
CA ALA A 508 4.96 13.89 -6.95
C ALA A 508 6.26 13.70 -7.75
N ALA A 509 6.88 14.79 -8.21
CA ALA A 509 8.16 14.73 -8.92
C ALA A 509 9.30 14.23 -8.04
N GLY A 510 9.36 14.65 -6.79
CA GLY A 510 10.35 14.17 -5.82
C GLY A 510 10.20 12.67 -5.52
N ILE A 511 8.98 12.20 -5.30
CA ILE A 511 8.69 10.77 -5.09
C ILE A 511 8.99 9.95 -6.35
N ALA A 512 8.59 10.43 -7.53
CA ALA A 512 8.91 9.78 -8.79
C ALA A 512 10.42 9.66 -8.99
N ALA A 513 11.18 10.70 -8.64
CA ALA A 513 12.64 10.66 -8.69
C ALA A 513 13.22 9.61 -7.74
N ARG A 514 12.66 9.48 -6.53
CA ARG A 514 13.07 8.43 -5.59
C ARG A 514 12.79 7.03 -6.14
N ILE A 515 11.65 6.82 -6.79
CA ILE A 515 11.31 5.53 -7.42
C ILE A 515 12.28 5.21 -8.58
N VAL A 516 12.56 6.20 -9.44
CA VAL A 516 13.53 6.05 -10.53
C VAL A 516 14.92 5.75 -9.98
N ASP A 517 15.37 6.45 -8.94
CA ASP A 517 16.64 6.20 -8.26
C ASP A 517 16.69 4.78 -7.70
N PHE A 518 15.66 4.37 -6.97
CA PHE A 518 15.54 3.04 -6.39
C PHE A 518 15.64 1.93 -7.45
N SER A 519 15.05 2.13 -8.63
CA SER A 519 15.17 1.19 -9.75
C SER A 519 16.59 1.09 -10.34
N ARG A 520 17.44 2.11 -10.15
CA ARG A 520 18.82 2.14 -10.66
C ARG A 520 19.82 1.49 -9.69
N GLN A 521 19.45 1.38 -8.41
CA GLN A 521 20.28 0.76 -7.38
C GLN A 521 20.61 -0.69 -7.75
N ARG A 522 21.85 -1.12 -7.49
CA ARG A 522 22.37 -2.41 -7.94
C ARG A 522 21.50 -3.62 -7.57
N ASP A 523 20.95 -3.61 -6.36
CA ASP A 523 20.15 -4.73 -5.82
C ASP A 523 18.75 -4.83 -6.46
N ASN A 524 18.25 -3.72 -7.01
CA ASN A 524 16.91 -3.64 -7.61
C ASN A 524 16.94 -3.65 -9.13
N ARG A 525 18.00 -3.14 -9.74
CA ARG A 525 18.12 -3.03 -11.20
C ARG A 525 17.97 -4.37 -11.92
N ALA A 526 18.32 -5.47 -11.26
CA ALA A 526 18.19 -6.81 -11.82
C ALA A 526 16.74 -7.35 -11.79
N SER A 527 15.85 -6.76 -11.00
CA SER A 527 14.47 -7.22 -10.78
C SER A 527 13.41 -6.23 -11.26
N ILE A 528 13.76 -4.96 -11.44
CA ILE A 528 12.87 -3.90 -11.92
C ILE A 528 13.18 -3.60 -13.39
N PHE A 529 12.23 -3.95 -14.27
CA PHE A 529 12.34 -3.76 -15.73
C PHE A 529 11.41 -2.65 -16.20
N ARG A 530 11.77 -1.93 -17.28
CA ARG A 530 10.80 -1.06 -17.96
C ARG A 530 9.78 -1.92 -18.68
N ALA A 531 8.50 -1.54 -18.64
CA ALA A 531 7.44 -2.26 -19.36
C ALA A 531 7.76 -2.43 -20.86
N GLN A 532 8.38 -1.41 -21.47
CA GLN A 532 8.83 -1.42 -22.86
C GLN A 532 9.92 -2.45 -23.14
N ASP A 533 10.81 -2.72 -22.17
CA ASP A 533 11.87 -3.73 -22.30
C ASP A 533 11.32 -5.16 -22.27
N LEU A 534 10.07 -5.32 -21.80
CA LEU A 534 9.32 -6.57 -21.80
C LEU A 534 8.40 -6.71 -23.02
N GLY A 535 8.41 -5.75 -23.95
CA GLY A 535 7.56 -5.75 -25.14
C GLY A 535 6.06 -5.53 -24.88
N ILE A 536 5.74 -4.83 -23.78
CA ILE A 536 4.37 -4.51 -23.34
C ILE A 536 3.96 -3.11 -23.80
#